data_AF-A0A0D0B6S6-F1
#
_entry.id   AF-A0A0D0B6S6-F1
#
_cell.length_a   1.000
_cell.length_b   1.000
_cell.length_c   1.000
_cell.angle_alpha   90.00
_cell.angle_beta   90.00
_cell.angle_gamma   90.00
#
_symmetry.space_group_name_H-M   'P 1'
#
loop_
_entity.id
_entity.type
_entity.pdbx_description
1 polymer ?
#
loop_
_entity_poly.entity_id
_entity_poly.type
_entity_poly.pdbx_seq_one_letter_code
_entity_poly.pdbx_strand_id
1 'polypeptide(L)'
;MQKSRPGATASDLQLATTIFECTKCSSSGTLMYYPQMFYHECCFEDDGINSARLMESRYNLTSSSWSAKSLVLSESSSRVAKAIVQACSLDPATTSIRDLDIANPLIECETCKDASRSGLYSGRLFMRWLSAINDTRHHHTHTLSINNFEGERQQILACEPAGNIFGRLRCVYCHKKQFNYVVNLLNHLRFNHSNILRWDPDECTFPLSLAELWTHCYRDPTVKMAFGQQVFRYKPM
;
A
#
# COMPACT_ATOMS: atom_id res chain seq x y z
N MET A 1 -7.85 21.65 -14.22
CA MET A 1 -8.53 21.00 -15.36
C MET A 1 -8.20 19.52 -15.36
N GLN A 2 -9.20 18.67 -15.19
CA GLN A 2 -9.05 17.22 -15.23
C GLN A 2 -8.74 16.82 -16.68
N LYS A 3 -7.50 16.40 -16.96
CA LYS A 3 -7.12 15.93 -18.29
C LYS A 3 -7.74 14.55 -18.49
N SER A 4 -8.68 14.42 -19.42
CA SER A 4 -9.13 13.11 -19.85
C SER A 4 -7.98 12.38 -20.56
N ARG A 5 -7.86 11.08 -20.32
CA ARG A 5 -6.98 10.19 -21.06
C ARG A 5 -7.84 9.31 -21.99
N PRO A 6 -8.21 9.80 -23.18
CA PRO A 6 -8.96 8.99 -24.15
C PRO A 6 -8.08 7.79 -24.53
N GLY A 7 -8.57 6.58 -24.25
CA GLY A 7 -7.82 5.32 -24.48
C GLY A 7 -7.39 4.58 -23.22
N ALA A 8 -7.61 5.14 -22.02
CA ALA A 8 -7.41 4.40 -20.78
C ALA A 8 -8.37 3.20 -20.69
N THR A 9 -7.83 2.05 -20.30
CA THR A 9 -8.50 0.76 -20.13
C THR A 9 -8.60 0.39 -18.65
N ALA A 10 -9.33 -0.68 -18.34
CA ALA A 10 -9.40 -1.21 -16.97
C ALA A 10 -8.03 -1.68 -16.45
N SER A 11 -7.15 -2.17 -17.33
CA SER A 11 -5.79 -2.61 -16.96
C SER A 11 -4.93 -1.44 -16.47
N ASP A 12 -5.13 -0.24 -17.02
CA ASP A 12 -4.39 0.96 -16.60
C ASP A 12 -4.68 1.33 -15.14
N LEU A 13 -5.87 0.96 -14.62
CA LEU A 13 -6.23 1.18 -13.21
C LEU A 13 -5.41 0.30 -12.26
N GLN A 14 -4.92 -0.85 -12.73
CA GLN A 14 -4.18 -1.82 -11.90
C GLN A 14 -2.67 -1.54 -11.83
N LEU A 15 -2.17 -0.59 -12.63
CA LEU A 15 -0.76 -0.22 -12.65
C LEU A 15 -0.34 0.35 -11.30
N ALA A 16 0.86 -0.01 -10.85
CA ALA A 16 1.49 0.55 -9.65
C ALA A 16 1.70 2.07 -9.75
N THR A 17 1.68 2.61 -10.98
CA THR A 17 1.85 4.05 -11.25
C THR A 17 0.53 4.82 -11.35
N THR A 18 -0.61 4.15 -11.22
CA THR A 18 -1.94 4.79 -11.25
C THR A 18 -2.46 4.99 -9.84
N ILE A 19 -2.15 6.16 -9.25
CA ILE A 19 -2.53 6.51 -7.87
C ILE A 19 -3.58 7.61 -7.88
N PHE A 20 -4.66 7.40 -7.13
CA PHE A 20 -5.69 8.40 -6.92
C PHE A 20 -5.50 9.11 -5.58
N GLU A 21 -5.88 10.38 -5.52
CA GLU A 21 -5.99 11.14 -4.29
C GLU A 21 -7.40 11.72 -4.13
N CYS A 22 -7.89 11.74 -2.89
CA CYS A 22 -9.15 12.39 -2.56
C CYS A 22 -8.96 13.89 -2.29
N THR A 23 -9.71 14.74 -3.00
CA THR A 23 -9.68 16.21 -2.87
C THR A 23 -10.43 16.74 -1.64
N LYS A 24 -11.34 15.94 -1.05
CA LYS A 24 -12.11 16.31 0.15
C LYS A 24 -11.36 16.05 1.47
N CYS A 25 -10.38 15.14 1.48
CA CYS A 25 -9.63 14.79 2.68
C CYS A 25 -8.60 15.89 3.04
N SER A 26 -8.87 16.65 4.11
CA SER A 26 -8.31 17.98 4.41
C SER A 26 -6.86 18.07 4.94
N SER A 27 -6.03 17.04 4.83
CA SER A 27 -4.67 17.10 5.42
C SER A 27 -3.55 16.37 4.70
N SER A 28 -3.83 15.69 3.58
CA SER A 28 -2.78 15.13 2.71
C SER A 28 -3.27 14.59 1.37
N GLY A 29 -4.59 14.59 1.12
CA GLY A 29 -5.17 13.72 0.11
C GLY A 29 -5.00 12.26 0.57
N THR A 30 -6.11 11.55 0.80
CA THR A 30 -5.98 10.12 1.04
C THR A 30 -5.55 9.48 -0.28
N LEU A 31 -4.35 8.90 -0.33
CA LEU A 31 -3.89 8.15 -1.50
C LEU A 31 -4.53 6.78 -1.55
N MET A 32 -4.90 6.35 -2.76
CA MET A 32 -5.62 5.11 -3.01
C MET A 32 -5.22 4.51 -4.34
N TYR A 33 -5.16 3.18 -4.37
CA TYR A 33 -5.08 2.41 -5.60
C TYR A 33 -6.45 1.89 -6.03
N TYR A 34 -6.55 1.33 -7.24
CA TYR A 34 -7.66 0.46 -7.59
C TYR A 34 -7.55 -0.87 -6.81
N PRO A 35 -8.65 -1.45 -6.25
CA PRO A 35 -10.01 -0.92 -6.19
C PRO A 35 -10.33 -0.14 -4.91
N GLN A 36 -9.33 0.24 -4.09
CA GLN A 36 -9.52 0.95 -2.81
C GLN A 36 -10.37 2.22 -2.96
N MET A 37 -10.24 2.94 -4.07
CA MET A 37 -11.00 4.16 -4.35
C MET A 37 -12.53 3.96 -4.30
N PHE A 38 -13.04 2.75 -4.58
CA PHE A 38 -14.48 2.46 -4.50
C PHE A 38 -15.02 2.38 -3.08
N TYR A 39 -14.14 2.25 -2.08
CA TYR A 39 -14.50 2.14 -0.67
C TYR A 39 -14.28 3.43 0.11
N HIS A 40 -13.92 4.52 -0.58
CA HIS A 40 -13.63 5.79 0.06
C HIS A 40 -14.91 6.55 0.39
N GLU A 41 -15.08 6.93 1.66
CA GLU A 41 -16.29 7.56 2.19
C GLU A 41 -16.66 8.85 1.45
N CYS A 42 -15.69 9.70 1.10
CA CYS A 42 -15.95 10.94 0.37
C CYS A 42 -16.47 10.74 -1.08
N CYS A 43 -16.50 9.50 -1.59
CA CYS A 43 -17.12 9.16 -2.87
C CYS A 43 -18.62 8.84 -2.73
N PHE A 44 -19.14 8.75 -1.50
CA PHE A 44 -20.55 8.57 -1.21
C PHE A 44 -21.17 9.80 -0.55
N GLU A 45 -20.46 10.92 -0.51
CA GLU A 45 -21.02 12.19 -0.07
C GLU A 45 -21.66 12.90 -1.26
N ASP A 46 -23.01 12.95 -1.31
CA ASP A 46 -23.72 13.81 -2.24
C ASP A 46 -23.95 15.17 -1.58
N ASP A 47 -23.19 16.18 -2.02
CA ASP A 47 -23.31 17.56 -1.53
C ASP A 47 -24.68 18.18 -1.86
N GLY A 48 -25.50 17.53 -2.70
CA GLY A 48 -26.79 18.03 -3.18
C GLY A 48 -28.03 17.53 -2.43
N ILE A 49 -27.94 16.48 -1.58
CA ILE A 49 -29.11 15.89 -0.91
C ILE A 49 -29.12 16.26 0.57
N ASN A 50 -29.39 17.54 0.85
CA ASN A 50 -29.76 18.04 2.18
C ASN A 50 -31.21 17.63 2.54
N SER A 51 -31.56 16.36 2.39
CA SER A 51 -32.87 15.88 2.80
C SER A 51 -32.80 15.46 4.27
N ALA A 52 -33.32 16.31 5.16
CA ALA A 52 -33.49 16.03 6.59
C ALA A 52 -34.23 14.70 6.88
N ARG A 53 -34.90 14.12 5.87
CA ARG A 53 -35.62 12.84 5.95
C ARG A 53 -34.73 11.58 5.95
N LEU A 54 -33.45 11.66 5.56
CA LEU A 54 -32.56 10.49 5.48
C LEU A 54 -31.78 10.20 6.78
N MET A 55 -31.83 11.08 7.79
CA MET A 55 -31.10 10.88 9.05
C MET A 55 -31.72 9.83 10.01
N GLU A 56 -32.98 9.42 9.80
CA GLU A 56 -33.67 8.52 10.74
C GLU A 56 -33.34 7.03 10.55
N SER A 57 -32.80 6.62 9.41
CA SER A 57 -32.44 5.22 9.15
C SER A 57 -30.97 4.94 9.46
N ARG A 58 -30.67 4.55 10.72
CA ARG A 58 -29.35 4.05 11.17
C ARG A 58 -28.94 2.68 10.58
N TYR A 59 -29.47 2.29 9.42
CA TYR A 59 -29.01 1.12 8.67
C TYR A 59 -27.97 1.53 7.62
N ASN A 60 -26.81 1.94 8.11
CA ASN A 60 -25.48 1.40 7.77
C ASN A 60 -25.17 0.96 6.32
N LEU A 61 -25.51 1.76 5.32
CA LEU A 61 -24.75 1.90 4.05
C LEU A 61 -25.26 3.17 3.38
N THR A 62 -24.42 4.21 3.42
CA THR A 62 -24.40 5.39 2.54
C THR A 62 -25.42 5.34 1.40
N SER A 63 -26.60 5.95 1.58
CA SER A 63 -27.71 5.97 0.61
C SER A 63 -27.42 6.81 -0.64
N SER A 64 -26.20 7.31 -0.79
CA SER A 64 -25.79 8.11 -1.92
C SER A 64 -25.11 7.23 -2.96
N SER A 65 -25.40 7.49 -4.23
CA SER A 65 -24.70 6.81 -5.32
C SER A 65 -23.21 7.14 -5.28
N TRP A 66 -22.35 6.14 -5.46
CA TRP A 66 -20.92 6.35 -5.56
C TRP A 66 -20.59 7.35 -6.69
N SER A 67 -19.66 8.26 -6.44
CA SER A 67 -19.23 9.28 -7.38
C SER A 67 -17.73 9.50 -7.34
N ALA A 68 -17.10 9.60 -8.52
CA ALA A 68 -15.68 9.91 -8.66
C ALA A 68 -15.33 11.41 -8.51
N LYS A 69 -16.30 12.28 -8.22
CA LYS A 69 -16.11 13.75 -8.17
C LYS A 69 -14.99 14.20 -7.22
N SER A 70 -14.79 13.47 -6.13
CA SER A 70 -13.76 13.75 -5.13
C SER A 70 -12.42 13.08 -5.42
N LEU A 71 -12.29 12.33 -6.52
CA LEU A 71 -11.07 11.61 -6.88
C LEU A 71 -10.35 12.28 -8.05
N VAL A 72 -9.05 12.48 -7.89
CA VAL A 72 -8.16 12.92 -8.97
C VAL A 72 -6.94 12.01 -9.05
N LEU A 73 -6.31 11.94 -10.23
CA LEU A 73 -5.04 11.23 -10.37
C LEU A 73 -3.93 12.05 -9.69
N SER A 74 -3.19 11.45 -8.77
CA SER A 74 -2.09 12.08 -8.04
C SER A 74 -0.82 12.04 -8.88
N GLU A 75 -0.55 13.08 -9.65
CA GLU A 75 0.61 13.16 -10.54
C GLU A 75 1.96 13.08 -9.79
N SER A 76 2.04 13.69 -8.61
CA SER A 76 3.25 13.64 -7.76
C SER A 76 3.51 12.23 -7.26
N SER A 77 2.49 11.57 -6.69
CA SER A 77 2.59 10.20 -6.20
C SER A 77 2.87 9.21 -7.34
N SER A 78 2.22 9.40 -8.49
CA SER A 78 2.42 8.57 -9.69
C SER A 78 3.86 8.67 -10.22
N ARG A 79 4.48 9.87 -10.14
CA ARG A 79 5.89 10.07 -10.49
C ARG A 79 6.83 9.34 -9.53
N VAL A 80 6.58 9.41 -8.23
CA VAL A 80 7.37 8.68 -7.22
C VAL A 80 7.24 7.17 -7.44
N ALA A 81 6.03 6.66 -7.64
CA ALA A 81 5.80 5.25 -7.94
C ALA A 81 6.52 4.81 -9.22
N LYS A 82 6.48 5.62 -10.28
CA LYS A 82 7.22 5.35 -11.51
C LYS A 82 8.72 5.24 -11.28
N ALA A 83 9.31 6.14 -10.50
CA ALA A 83 10.73 6.08 -10.17
C ALA A 83 11.07 4.80 -9.38
N ILE A 84 10.22 4.40 -8.42
CA ILE A 84 10.39 3.16 -7.67
C ILE A 84 10.34 1.93 -8.58
N VAL A 85 9.32 1.86 -9.45
CA VAL A 85 9.16 0.75 -10.42
C VAL A 85 10.40 0.63 -11.32
N GLN A 86 10.89 1.75 -11.87
CA GLN A 86 12.08 1.76 -12.72
C GLN A 86 13.34 1.34 -11.95
N ALA A 87 13.50 1.78 -10.70
CA ALA A 87 14.64 1.40 -9.87
C ALA A 87 14.62 -0.09 -9.47
N CYS A 88 13.47 -0.76 -9.57
CA CYS A 88 13.34 -2.21 -9.44
C CYS A 88 13.57 -2.95 -10.76
N SER A 89 14.01 -2.25 -11.82
CA SER A 89 14.14 -2.78 -13.18
C SER A 89 12.84 -3.35 -13.75
N LEU A 90 11.70 -2.82 -13.31
CA LEU A 90 10.36 -3.16 -13.80
C LEU A 90 9.87 -2.08 -14.79
N ASP A 91 8.94 -2.45 -15.67
CA ASP A 91 8.37 -1.53 -16.67
C ASP A 91 7.13 -0.77 -16.13
N PRO A 92 7.17 0.56 -15.97
CA PRO A 92 6.05 1.36 -15.47
C PRO A 92 4.74 1.25 -16.25
N ALA A 93 4.79 0.86 -17.52
CA ALA A 93 3.61 0.75 -18.37
C ALA A 93 2.83 -0.57 -18.13
N THR A 94 3.46 -1.56 -17.50
CA THR A 94 2.89 -2.90 -17.33
C THR A 94 2.90 -3.39 -15.89
N THR A 95 3.74 -2.80 -15.03
CA THR A 95 3.91 -3.21 -13.63
C THR A 95 2.65 -2.92 -12.82
N SER A 96 2.07 -3.98 -12.26
CA SER A 96 0.94 -3.90 -11.35
C SER A 96 1.39 -3.61 -9.91
N ILE A 97 0.44 -3.20 -9.05
CA ILE A 97 0.68 -3.07 -7.60
C ILE A 97 1.19 -4.38 -7.00
N ARG A 98 0.68 -5.51 -7.50
CA ARG A 98 1.05 -6.84 -7.03
C ARG A 98 2.51 -7.17 -7.35
N ASP A 99 2.98 -6.79 -8.54
CA ASP A 99 4.38 -6.99 -8.92
C ASP A 99 5.31 -6.20 -7.99
N LEU A 100 4.92 -4.97 -7.65
CA LEU A 100 5.69 -4.14 -6.72
C LEU A 100 5.63 -4.65 -5.27
N ASP A 101 4.50 -5.23 -4.86
CA ASP A 101 4.33 -5.94 -3.58
C ASP A 101 5.18 -7.22 -3.50
N ILE A 102 5.41 -7.90 -4.62
CA ILE A 102 6.31 -9.06 -4.70
C ILE A 102 7.78 -8.60 -4.66
N ALA A 103 8.12 -7.56 -5.44
CA ALA A 103 9.47 -6.98 -5.45
C ALA A 103 9.86 -6.40 -4.08
N ASN A 104 8.87 -5.84 -3.36
CA ASN A 104 8.97 -5.30 -2.01
C ASN A 104 10.27 -4.51 -1.76
N PRO A 105 10.57 -3.48 -2.58
CA PRO A 105 11.87 -2.84 -2.53
C PRO A 105 12.09 -2.13 -1.19
N LEU A 106 13.35 -2.13 -0.76
CA LEU A 106 13.80 -1.36 0.38
C LEU A 106 14.29 0.00 -0.11
N ILE A 107 13.81 1.08 0.51
CA ILE A 107 14.08 2.45 0.08
C ILE A 107 14.74 3.21 1.22
N GLU A 108 15.88 3.83 0.95
CA GLU A 108 16.53 4.79 1.83
C GLU A 108 16.17 6.22 1.41
N CYS A 109 15.86 7.07 2.37
CA CYS A 109 15.75 8.50 2.15
C CYS A 109 17.06 9.19 2.53
N GLU A 110 17.87 9.56 1.53
CA GLU A 110 19.19 10.16 1.75
C GLU A 110 19.11 11.57 2.31
N THR A 111 18.02 12.29 2.05
CA THR A 111 17.79 13.64 2.61
C THR A 111 17.47 13.60 4.11
N CYS A 112 16.88 12.51 4.61
CA CYS A 112 16.46 12.38 6.01
C CYS A 112 17.54 11.83 6.95
N LYS A 113 18.75 11.58 6.43
CA LYS A 113 19.89 11.08 7.21
C LYS A 113 20.34 12.07 8.31
N ASP A 114 20.23 13.38 8.04
CA ASP A 114 20.77 14.46 8.87
C ASP A 114 19.69 15.26 9.61
N ALA A 115 18.40 14.91 9.44
CA ALA A 115 17.29 15.77 9.83
C ALA A 115 17.07 15.93 11.35
N SER A 116 17.75 15.16 12.21
CA SER A 116 17.62 15.30 13.66
C SER A 116 18.93 15.71 14.35
N ARG A 117 18.98 16.96 14.82
CA ARG A 117 20.01 17.45 15.73
C ARG A 117 19.92 16.84 17.14
N SER A 118 18.86 16.08 17.45
CA SER A 118 18.73 15.30 18.69
C SER A 118 19.14 13.85 18.43
N GLY A 119 20.13 13.34 19.18
CA GLY A 119 20.78 12.03 18.95
C GLY A 119 19.87 10.80 19.01
N LEU A 120 18.61 10.95 19.41
CA LEU A 120 17.61 9.88 19.43
C LEU A 120 17.11 9.47 18.04
N TYR A 121 17.25 10.32 17.02
CA TYR A 121 16.81 10.03 15.64
C TYR A 121 17.94 10.05 14.61
N SER A 122 19.20 9.91 15.03
CA SER A 122 20.32 9.81 14.09
C SER A 122 20.31 8.48 13.33
N GLY A 123 20.91 8.46 12.14
CA GLY A 123 21.06 7.27 11.30
C GLY A 123 20.27 7.34 10.00
N ARG A 124 20.52 6.36 9.14
CA ARG A 124 19.94 6.23 7.80
C ARG A 124 18.45 5.87 7.91
N LEU A 125 17.59 6.60 7.22
CA LEU A 125 16.13 6.38 7.26
C LEU A 125 15.72 5.44 6.13
N PHE A 126 15.16 4.29 6.49
CA PHE A 126 14.66 3.29 5.57
C PHE A 126 13.13 3.15 5.65
N MET A 127 12.54 2.73 4.54
CA MET A 127 11.12 2.47 4.43
C MET A 127 10.80 1.49 3.30
N ARG A 128 9.54 1.06 3.26
CA ARG A 128 8.98 0.28 2.15
C ARG A 128 8.28 1.20 1.15
N TRP A 129 8.01 0.68 -0.03
CA TRP A 129 7.56 1.48 -1.18
C TRP A 129 6.23 2.23 -0.95
N LEU A 130 5.28 1.67 -0.18
CA LEU A 130 4.04 2.39 0.11
C LEU A 130 4.27 3.57 1.04
N SER A 131 5.18 3.46 2.02
CA SER A 131 5.57 4.60 2.86
C SER A 131 6.14 5.74 2.02
N ALA A 132 7.05 5.42 1.09
CA ALA A 132 7.67 6.41 0.21
C ALA A 132 6.64 7.16 -0.65
N ILE A 133 5.58 6.48 -1.07
CA ILE A 133 4.47 7.09 -1.82
C ILE A 133 3.52 7.85 -0.90
N ASN A 134 3.16 7.30 0.26
CA ASN A 134 2.13 7.88 1.12
C ASN A 134 2.59 9.16 1.82
N ASP A 135 3.88 9.27 2.13
CA ASP A 135 4.46 10.48 2.68
C ASP A 135 5.09 11.34 1.58
N THR A 136 4.33 11.57 0.49
CA THR A 136 4.76 12.48 -0.58
C THR A 136 5.01 13.87 -0.05
N ARG A 137 4.25 14.38 0.93
CA ARG A 137 4.49 15.73 1.48
C ARG A 137 5.91 15.92 1.99
N HIS A 138 6.48 14.89 2.63
CA HIS A 138 7.87 14.93 3.07
C HIS A 138 8.83 14.47 1.97
N HIS A 139 8.56 13.34 1.32
CA HIS A 139 9.55 12.65 0.48
C HIS A 139 9.50 12.97 -1.02
N HIS A 140 8.54 13.75 -1.53
CA HIS A 140 8.45 14.04 -2.98
C HIS A 140 9.63 14.84 -3.55
N THR A 141 10.35 15.59 -2.71
CA THR A 141 11.56 16.35 -3.08
C THR A 141 12.84 15.70 -2.57
N HIS A 142 12.74 14.59 -1.85
CA HIS A 142 13.88 13.95 -1.25
C HIS A 142 14.60 13.06 -2.26
N THR A 143 15.90 12.92 -2.08
CA THR A 143 16.69 11.93 -2.81
C THR A 143 16.43 10.57 -2.19
N LEU A 144 15.93 9.64 -3.01
CA LEU A 144 15.64 8.26 -2.61
C LEU A 144 16.64 7.31 -3.27
N SER A 145 17.24 6.43 -2.48
CA SER A 145 18.06 5.32 -2.96
C SER A 145 17.28 4.03 -2.79
N ILE A 146 17.23 3.19 -3.83
CA ILE A 146 16.33 2.04 -3.89
C ILE A 146 17.17 0.80 -4.16
N ASN A 147 17.11 -0.18 -3.25
CA ASN A 147 17.85 -1.44 -3.29
C ASN A 147 19.38 -1.34 -3.44
N ASN A 148 19.99 -0.16 -3.32
CA ASN A 148 21.42 0.06 -3.52
C ASN A 148 22.23 -0.13 -2.22
N PHE A 149 22.07 -1.28 -1.55
CA PHE A 149 22.63 -1.53 -0.21
C PHE A 149 23.38 -2.87 -0.14
N GLU A 150 24.11 -3.20 -1.20
CA GLU A 150 24.92 -4.42 -1.25
C GLU A 150 25.92 -4.43 -0.08
N GLY A 151 26.00 -5.56 0.64
CA GLY A 151 26.85 -5.73 1.84
C GLY A 151 26.12 -5.53 3.18
N GLU A 152 25.29 -4.51 3.33
CA GLU A 152 24.60 -4.20 4.61
C GLU A 152 23.14 -4.61 4.65
N ARG A 153 22.57 -5.04 3.51
CA ARG A 153 21.12 -5.32 3.35
C ARG A 153 20.54 -6.17 4.48
N GLN A 154 21.22 -7.25 4.89
CA GLN A 154 20.71 -8.13 5.95
C GLN A 154 20.69 -7.44 7.32
N GLN A 155 21.68 -6.59 7.61
CA GLN A 155 21.74 -5.85 8.86
C GLN A 155 20.65 -4.78 8.91
N ILE A 156 20.42 -4.11 7.78
CA ILE A 156 19.32 -3.13 7.66
C ILE A 156 17.97 -3.83 7.86
N LEU A 157 17.75 -4.97 7.19
CA LEU A 157 16.52 -5.75 7.34
C LEU A 157 16.32 -6.28 8.77
N ALA A 158 17.39 -6.62 9.47
CA ALA A 158 17.30 -7.03 10.88
C ALA A 158 16.84 -5.90 11.82
N CYS A 159 16.99 -4.64 11.41
CA CYS A 159 16.46 -3.48 12.13
C CYS A 159 15.01 -3.11 11.76
N GLU A 160 14.41 -3.77 10.76
CA GLU A 160 13.04 -3.48 10.36
C GLU A 160 12.05 -3.97 11.44
N PRO A 161 11.10 -3.13 11.88
CA PRO A 161 10.09 -3.53 12.85
C PRO A 161 9.27 -4.73 12.37
N ALA A 162 9.04 -5.70 13.26
CA ALA A 162 8.15 -6.82 12.97
C ALA A 162 6.73 -6.31 12.65
N GLY A 163 6.22 -6.65 11.46
CA GLY A 163 4.88 -6.23 10.99
C GLY A 163 4.89 -5.14 9.92
N ASN A 164 6.06 -4.64 9.51
CA ASN A 164 6.16 -3.54 8.54
C ASN A 164 5.84 -3.92 7.09
N ILE A 165 5.64 -5.21 6.82
CA ILE A 165 5.68 -5.73 5.45
C ILE A 165 4.28 -5.73 4.81
N PHE A 166 3.20 -5.87 5.59
CA PHE A 166 1.87 -6.06 5.04
C PHE A 166 0.84 -5.15 5.70
N GLY A 167 0.09 -4.42 4.86
CA GLY A 167 -1.19 -3.85 5.30
C GLY A 167 -2.16 -4.96 5.69
N ARG A 168 -3.38 -4.62 6.09
CA ARG A 168 -4.40 -5.64 6.41
C ARG A 168 -4.65 -6.52 5.18
N LEU A 169 -4.31 -7.79 5.28
CA LEU A 169 -4.57 -8.78 4.24
C LEU A 169 -5.91 -9.46 4.48
N ARG A 170 -6.51 -9.94 3.38
CA ARG A 170 -7.68 -10.81 3.35
C ARG A 170 -7.37 -12.09 2.61
N CYS A 171 -7.92 -13.19 3.10
CA CYS A 171 -7.84 -14.48 2.43
C CYS A 171 -8.69 -14.48 1.15
N VAL A 172 -8.14 -14.99 0.05
CA VAL A 172 -8.88 -15.15 -1.22
C VAL A 172 -10.03 -16.15 -1.11
N TYR A 173 -9.92 -17.15 -0.24
CA TYR A 173 -10.86 -18.27 -0.17
C TYR A 173 -12.10 -17.98 0.69
N CYS A 174 -11.95 -17.24 1.78
CA CYS A 174 -13.07 -16.96 2.71
C CYS A 174 -13.30 -15.48 2.99
N HIS A 175 -12.47 -14.58 2.46
CA HIS A 175 -12.55 -13.13 2.66
C HIS A 175 -12.56 -12.66 4.13
N LYS A 176 -12.20 -13.53 5.08
CA LYS A 176 -12.05 -13.17 6.50
C LYS A 176 -11.01 -12.07 6.62
N LYS A 177 -11.34 -11.08 7.47
CA LYS A 177 -10.55 -9.87 7.67
C LYS A 177 -9.43 -10.11 8.69
N GLN A 178 -8.40 -9.25 8.64
CA GLN A 178 -7.46 -8.93 9.74
C GLN A 178 -6.25 -9.85 9.91
N PHE A 179 -5.54 -10.17 8.83
CA PHE A 179 -4.16 -10.63 8.96
C PHE A 179 -3.22 -9.42 8.89
N ASN A 180 -2.74 -8.99 10.06
CA ASN A 180 -1.70 -7.95 10.17
C ASN A 180 -0.28 -8.55 10.04
N TYR A 181 -0.17 -9.88 10.08
CA TYR A 181 1.08 -10.61 10.03
C TYR A 181 0.95 -11.80 9.09
N VAL A 182 2.00 -12.06 8.29
CA VAL A 182 2.05 -13.22 7.39
C VAL A 182 1.81 -14.51 8.14
N VAL A 183 2.42 -14.68 9.31
CA VAL A 183 2.25 -15.87 10.16
C VAL A 183 0.77 -16.14 10.45
N ASN A 184 -0.03 -15.10 10.72
CA ASN A 184 -1.45 -15.27 10.99
C ASN A 184 -2.22 -15.71 9.73
N LEU A 185 -1.86 -15.14 8.57
CA LEU A 185 -2.44 -15.56 7.29
C LEU A 185 -2.06 -17.01 6.96
N LEU A 186 -0.80 -17.39 7.13
CA LEU A 186 -0.32 -18.75 6.86
C LEU A 186 -1.00 -19.78 7.78
N ASN A 187 -1.07 -19.49 9.07
CA ASN A 187 -1.82 -20.32 10.02
C ASN A 187 -3.29 -20.43 9.60
N HIS A 188 -3.91 -19.33 9.19
CA HIS A 188 -5.28 -19.36 8.70
C HIS A 188 -5.45 -20.25 7.47
N LEU A 189 -4.59 -20.10 6.45
CA LEU A 189 -4.60 -20.93 5.25
C LEU A 189 -4.41 -22.41 5.61
N ARG A 190 -3.49 -22.73 6.54
CA ARG A 190 -3.24 -24.10 7.00
C ARG A 190 -4.46 -24.70 7.70
N PHE A 191 -5.06 -23.99 8.65
CA PHE A 191 -6.15 -24.55 9.46
C PHE A 191 -7.52 -24.53 8.77
N ASN A 192 -7.74 -23.63 7.80
CA ASN A 192 -9.07 -23.42 7.21
C ASN A 192 -9.12 -23.80 5.72
N HIS A 193 -7.98 -23.92 5.04
CA HIS A 193 -7.90 -24.10 3.59
C HIS A 193 -6.88 -25.15 3.14
N SER A 194 -6.35 -25.99 4.05
CA SER A 194 -5.41 -27.07 3.71
C SER A 194 -5.96 -28.04 2.65
N ASN A 195 -7.26 -28.33 2.70
CA ASN A 195 -7.96 -29.17 1.72
C ASN A 195 -7.94 -28.59 0.29
N ILE A 196 -8.03 -27.26 0.16
CA ILE A 196 -7.98 -26.56 -1.13
C ILE A 196 -6.54 -26.51 -1.64
N LEU A 197 -5.61 -26.24 -0.71
CA LEU A 197 -4.19 -26.03 -1.02
C LEU A 197 -3.42 -27.35 -1.19
N ARG A 198 -4.04 -28.48 -0.85
CA ARG A 198 -3.41 -29.81 -0.82
C ARG A 198 -2.14 -29.82 0.03
N TRP A 199 -2.13 -29.03 1.09
CA TRP A 199 -1.02 -29.00 2.03
C TRP A 199 -1.10 -30.22 2.93
N ASP A 200 0.00 -30.96 2.97
CA ASP A 200 0.16 -32.03 3.95
C ASP A 200 0.21 -31.40 5.35
N PRO A 201 -0.69 -31.80 6.28
CA PRO A 201 -0.67 -31.31 7.66
C PRO A 201 0.67 -31.52 8.37
N ASP A 202 1.43 -32.54 7.96
CA ASP A 202 2.68 -32.98 8.58
C ASP A 202 3.92 -32.41 7.88
N GLU A 203 3.78 -31.83 6.68
CA GLU A 203 4.89 -31.10 6.05
C GLU A 203 5.07 -29.72 6.71
N CYS A 204 6.17 -29.57 7.42
CA CYS A 204 6.67 -28.28 7.92
C CYS A 204 7.30 -27.41 6.81
N THR A 205 6.79 -27.45 5.57
CA THR A 205 7.25 -26.60 4.45
C THR A 205 6.70 -25.18 4.61
N PHE A 206 7.18 -24.48 5.64
CA PHE A 206 7.03 -23.04 5.78
C PHE A 206 8.39 -22.38 5.98
N PRO A 207 8.68 -21.29 5.25
CA PRO A 207 7.70 -20.31 4.73
C PRO A 207 7.47 -20.34 3.19
N LEU A 208 6.22 -20.05 2.76
CA LEU A 208 5.91 -19.71 1.36
C LEU A 208 6.75 -18.51 0.90
N SER A 209 7.12 -18.48 -0.38
CA SER A 209 7.65 -17.27 -1.00
C SER A 209 6.60 -16.14 -1.00
N LEU A 210 7.05 -14.89 -1.11
CA LEU A 210 6.14 -13.75 -1.22
C LEU A 210 5.22 -13.86 -2.43
N ALA A 211 5.73 -14.33 -3.56
CA ALA A 211 4.95 -14.53 -4.78
C ALA A 211 3.80 -15.51 -4.56
N GLU A 212 4.08 -16.65 -3.93
CA GLU A 212 3.07 -17.67 -3.58
C GLU A 212 2.06 -17.14 -2.57
N LEU A 213 2.52 -16.45 -1.51
CA LEU A 213 1.65 -15.85 -0.50
C LEU A 213 0.59 -14.94 -1.14
N TRP A 214 1.01 -14.08 -2.08
CA TRP A 214 0.12 -13.16 -2.78
C TRP A 214 -0.90 -13.85 -3.70
N THR A 215 -0.78 -15.16 -3.99
CA THR A 215 -1.83 -15.93 -4.69
C THR A 215 -2.99 -16.29 -3.77
N HIS A 216 -2.77 -16.29 -2.45
CA HIS A 216 -3.74 -16.72 -1.45
C HIS A 216 -4.35 -15.56 -0.66
N CYS A 217 -3.88 -14.35 -0.89
CA CYS A 217 -4.40 -13.16 -0.22
C CYS A 217 -4.41 -11.92 -1.11
N TYR A 218 -5.17 -10.92 -0.68
CA TYR A 218 -5.20 -9.59 -1.28
C TYR A 218 -5.25 -8.52 -0.18
N ARG A 219 -4.85 -7.30 -0.50
CA ARG A 219 -4.97 -6.17 0.43
C ARG A 219 -6.44 -5.81 0.65
N ASP A 220 -6.82 -5.58 1.90
CA ASP A 220 -8.16 -5.10 2.22
C ASP A 220 -8.41 -3.74 1.55
N PRO A 221 -9.34 -3.65 0.58
CA PRO A 221 -9.53 -2.41 -0.14
C PRO A 221 -10.20 -1.32 0.71
N THR A 222 -10.75 -1.67 1.88
CA THR A 222 -11.37 -0.70 2.79
C THR A 222 -10.36 0.00 3.71
N VAL A 223 -9.07 -0.35 3.62
CA VAL A 223 -8.04 0.14 4.52
C VAL A 223 -7.19 1.17 3.80
N LYS A 224 -7.11 2.37 4.36
CA LYS A 224 -6.28 3.45 3.83
C LYS A 224 -4.80 3.02 3.83
N MET A 225 -4.07 3.41 2.78
CA MET A 225 -2.65 3.07 2.61
C MET A 225 -1.77 3.50 3.79
N ALA A 226 -2.15 4.57 4.48
CA ALA A 226 -1.37 5.19 5.55
C ALA A 226 -1.12 4.32 6.81
N PHE A 227 -1.86 3.22 7.01
CA PHE A 227 -1.92 2.55 8.32
C PHE A 227 -0.91 1.41 8.54
N GLY A 228 0.03 1.14 7.63
CA GLY A 228 0.76 -0.13 7.68
C GLY A 228 2.29 -0.11 7.59
N GLN A 229 2.91 0.96 7.10
CA GLN A 229 4.35 0.93 6.83
C GLN A 229 5.08 2.06 7.57
N GLN A 230 5.76 1.68 8.64
CA GLN A 230 6.62 2.51 9.45
C GLN A 230 7.97 2.70 8.76
N VAL A 231 8.47 3.92 8.81
CA VAL A 231 9.88 4.20 8.57
C VAL A 231 10.71 3.66 9.74
N PHE A 232 11.93 3.22 9.48
CA PHE A 232 12.85 2.76 10.52
C PHE A 232 14.26 3.31 10.29
N ARG A 233 15.09 3.32 11.32
CA ARG A 233 16.45 3.86 11.23
C ARG A 233 17.48 2.76 11.45
N TYR A 234 18.53 2.79 10.66
CA TYR A 234 19.71 1.93 10.77
C TYR A 234 20.95 2.78 11.03
N LYS A 235 21.77 2.34 11.98
CA LYS A 235 23.05 2.96 12.33
C LYS A 235 24.15 1.94 12.00
N PRO A 236 25.05 2.21 11.05
CA PRO A 236 26.21 1.36 10.84
C PRO A 236 27.05 1.33 12.13
N MET A 237 27.58 0.15 12.46
CA MET A 237 28.47 -0.04 13.62
C MET A 237 29.84 0.58 13.40
#